data_AF-A0A4Y1YKR6-F1
#
_entry.id   AF-A0A4Y1YKR6-F1
#
_cell.length_a   1.000
_cell.length_b   1.000
_cell.length_c   1.000
_cell.angle_alpha   90.00
_cell.angle_beta   90.00
_cell.angle_gamma   90.00
#
_symmetry.space_group_name_H-M   'P 1'
#
loop_
_entity.id
_entity.type
_entity.pdbx_description
1 polymer ?
#
loop_
_entity_poly.entity_id
_entity_poly.type
_entity_poly.pdbx_seq_one_letter_code
_entity_poly.pdbx_strand_id
1 'polypeptide(L)'
;MTLLRAILRLHSPLGTPLAGDTLFGQLCHAVREMLGEEKLETLLDGYTAGNPWLVVSDGFPSGYLPRPTVPAALQANNEEDPAKRKEAKGKRWIPHHQIVQPLHQLLGSAVSDKEVYGEQSSPIQAVAFHNTLNRLTGTTGAGEFAPYTQSQIFYQPDQHMDVWCALDEDRLPRAILFQLLEYIGNAGYGRDASIGLGKFAVEQVEEAALPKHVHPNANVYWTLAPCAPQGNDFDAARSYWQVLTRFGRHGGTLALSANPFKQPLLLAATGAIFAPTNNTAQTRFIGNGLTKVSLMQTAAVHQGYAPVLGIRMEASV
;
A
#
# COMPACT_ATOMS: atom_id res chain seq x y z
N MET A 1 3.53 -18.15 -6.40
CA MET A 1 3.52 -17.23 -5.24
C MET A 1 2.38 -17.58 -4.29
N THR A 2 2.69 -17.70 -3.00
CA THR A 2 1.73 -17.86 -1.90
C THR A 2 1.23 -16.49 -1.47
N LEU A 3 -0.08 -16.32 -1.25
CA LEU A 3 -0.58 -15.09 -0.64
C LEU A 3 -0.55 -15.24 0.88
N LEU A 4 0.14 -14.33 1.55
CA LEU A 4 0.29 -14.28 3.00
C LEU A 4 -0.40 -13.04 3.57
N ARG A 5 -0.84 -13.13 4.82
CA ARG A 5 -1.26 -12.01 5.66
C ARG A 5 -0.22 -11.77 6.74
N ALA A 6 0.32 -10.55 6.80
CA ALA A 6 1.09 -10.05 7.92
C ALA A 6 0.18 -9.18 8.81
N ILE A 7 0.13 -9.47 10.10
CA ILE A 7 -0.60 -8.68 11.09
C ILE A 7 0.41 -7.83 11.85
N LEU A 8 0.28 -6.51 11.72
CA LEU A 8 1.16 -5.52 12.32
C LEU A 8 0.43 -4.82 13.48
N ARG A 9 1.06 -4.72 14.64
CA ARG A 9 0.57 -3.90 15.75
C ARG A 9 1.37 -2.61 15.85
N LEU A 10 0.72 -1.47 15.61
CA LEU A 10 1.37 -0.16 15.60
C LEU A 10 1.76 0.28 17.01
N HIS A 11 2.98 0.80 17.18
CA HIS A 11 3.50 1.32 18.46
C HIS A 11 3.72 2.82 18.46
N SER A 12 3.70 3.45 17.29
CA SER A 12 3.95 4.89 17.15
C SER A 12 3.16 5.46 15.96
N PRO A 13 3.03 6.78 15.86
CA PRO A 13 2.41 7.43 14.71
C PRO A 13 3.18 7.13 13.42
N LEU A 14 2.45 7.17 12.29
CA LEU A 14 3.05 7.00 10.97
C LEU A 14 3.34 8.36 10.31
N GLY A 15 4.58 8.60 9.91
CA GLY A 15 4.95 9.76 9.08
C GLY A 15 4.63 9.59 7.60
N THR A 16 4.35 8.36 7.17
CA THR A 16 3.94 7.98 5.81
C THR A 16 2.80 6.97 5.95
N PRO A 17 1.69 7.06 5.21
CA PRO A 17 0.70 5.98 5.18
C PRO A 17 1.38 4.63 4.92
N LEU A 18 0.84 3.55 5.49
CA LEU A 18 1.36 2.21 5.30
C LEU A 18 1.07 1.76 3.86
N ALA A 19 2.00 2.05 2.95
CA ALA A 19 1.85 1.91 1.51
C ALA A 19 2.74 0.77 1.03
N GLY A 20 2.18 -0.13 0.22
CA GLY A 20 2.84 -1.37 -0.17
C GLY A 20 4.10 -1.14 -0.99
N ASP A 21 4.08 -0.15 -1.88
CA ASP A 21 5.23 0.25 -2.70
C ASP A 21 6.41 0.80 -1.87
N THR A 22 6.10 1.51 -0.78
CA THR A 22 7.09 2.03 0.16
C THR A 22 7.64 0.91 1.04
N LEU A 23 6.76 0.03 1.54
CA LEU A 23 7.14 -1.12 2.35
C LEU A 23 8.01 -2.10 1.55
N PHE A 24 7.68 -2.37 0.28
CA PHE A 24 8.52 -3.15 -0.63
C PHE A 24 9.93 -2.54 -0.78
N GLY A 25 10.02 -1.22 -0.97
CA GLY A 25 11.30 -0.52 -1.03
C GLY A 25 12.12 -0.70 0.25
N GLN A 26 11.48 -0.58 1.41
CA GLN A 26 12.15 -0.82 2.69
C GLN A 26 12.53 -2.30 2.90
N LEU A 27 11.74 -3.25 2.41
CA LEU A 27 12.09 -4.67 2.42
C LEU A 27 13.30 -4.96 1.54
N CYS A 28 13.44 -4.30 0.38
CA CYS A 28 14.66 -4.40 -0.43
C CYS A 28 15.88 -3.87 0.35
N HIS A 29 15.74 -2.75 1.08
CA HIS A 29 16.80 -2.23 1.93
C HIS A 29 17.14 -3.18 3.09
N ALA A 30 16.12 -3.72 3.77
CA ALA A 30 16.30 -4.69 4.85
C ALA A 30 16.99 -5.97 4.36
N VAL A 31 16.62 -6.49 3.19
CA VAL A 31 17.32 -7.63 2.55
C VAL A 31 18.78 -7.29 2.34
N ARG A 32 19.08 -6.13 1.72
CA ARG A 32 20.48 -5.72 1.48
C ARG A 32 21.28 -5.62 2.78
N GLU A 33 20.68 -5.06 3.83
CA GLU A 33 21.34 -4.83 5.12
C GLU A 33 21.52 -6.11 5.94
N MET A 34 20.53 -7.02 5.93
CA MET A 34 20.54 -8.23 6.74
C MET A 34 21.08 -9.46 6.02
N LEU A 35 20.85 -9.56 4.71
CA LEU A 35 21.16 -10.75 3.89
C LEU A 35 22.23 -10.48 2.82
N GLY A 36 22.63 -9.23 2.63
CA GLY A 36 23.65 -8.81 1.67
C GLY A 36 23.10 -8.40 0.29
N GLU A 37 23.93 -7.68 -0.46
CA GLU A 37 23.60 -7.13 -1.78
C GLU A 37 23.37 -8.22 -2.83
N GLU A 38 24.22 -9.25 -2.88
CA GLU A 38 24.09 -10.39 -3.81
C GLU A 38 22.74 -11.11 -3.67
N LYS A 39 22.26 -11.26 -2.42
CA LYS A 39 20.94 -11.86 -2.17
C LYS A 39 19.82 -10.97 -2.71
N LEU A 40 19.91 -9.65 -2.54
CA LEU A 40 18.95 -8.71 -3.12
C LEU A 40 18.94 -8.79 -4.65
N GLU A 41 20.11 -8.79 -5.29
CA GLU A 41 20.22 -8.90 -6.75
C GLU A 41 19.55 -10.18 -7.27
N THR A 42 19.81 -11.31 -6.60
CA THR A 42 19.16 -12.60 -6.90
C THR A 42 17.64 -12.55 -6.74
N LEU A 43 17.12 -11.84 -5.73
CA LEU A 43 15.68 -11.64 -5.53
C LEU A 43 15.08 -10.69 -6.57
N LEU A 44 15.86 -9.75 -7.12
CA LEU A 44 15.38 -8.81 -8.14
C LEU A 44 15.52 -9.35 -9.57
N ASP A 45 16.14 -10.51 -9.76
CA ASP A 45 16.18 -11.16 -11.08
C ASP A 45 14.76 -11.41 -11.62
N GLY A 46 14.54 -11.06 -12.89
CA GLY A 46 13.23 -11.12 -13.55
C GLY A 46 12.17 -10.13 -13.04
N TYR A 47 12.49 -9.22 -12.12
CA TYR A 47 11.50 -8.35 -11.47
C TYR A 47 10.72 -7.47 -12.46
N THR A 48 11.32 -6.98 -13.54
CA THR A 48 10.63 -6.22 -14.60
C THR A 48 10.01 -7.08 -15.70
N ALA A 49 10.26 -8.39 -15.68
CA ALA A 49 9.76 -9.36 -16.65
C ALA A 49 8.53 -10.12 -16.12
N GLY A 50 7.80 -9.55 -15.15
CA GLY A 50 6.63 -10.19 -14.56
C GLY A 50 6.94 -11.28 -13.52
N ASN A 51 8.19 -11.38 -13.05
CA ASN A 51 8.61 -12.41 -12.09
C ASN A 51 9.10 -11.81 -10.75
N PRO A 52 8.23 -11.12 -9.98
CA PRO A 52 8.61 -10.56 -8.68
C PRO A 52 8.82 -11.66 -7.63
N TRP A 53 9.80 -11.45 -6.72
CA TRP A 53 9.96 -12.30 -5.54
C TRP A 53 8.91 -12.01 -4.45
N LEU A 54 8.42 -10.77 -4.42
CA LEU A 54 7.43 -10.30 -3.46
C LEU A 54 6.60 -9.17 -4.07
N VAL A 55 5.30 -9.18 -3.76
CA VAL A 55 4.38 -8.08 -4.02
C VAL A 55 3.61 -7.78 -2.73
N VAL A 56 3.62 -6.52 -2.30
CA VAL A 56 3.11 -6.08 -0.99
C VAL A 56 1.92 -5.14 -1.17
N SER A 57 0.84 -5.35 -0.40
CA SER A 57 -0.31 -4.45 -0.38
C SER A 57 -0.06 -3.20 0.46
N ASP A 58 -0.93 -2.21 0.34
CA ASP A 58 -1.08 -1.20 1.40
C ASP A 58 -1.55 -1.88 2.69
N GLY A 59 -1.33 -1.20 3.82
CA GLY A 59 -1.84 -1.63 5.12
C GLY A 59 -3.27 -1.17 5.35
N PHE A 60 -4.09 -2.09 5.82
CA PHE A 60 -5.50 -1.85 6.11
C PHE A 60 -5.80 -2.21 7.57
N PRO A 61 -6.76 -1.55 8.24
CA PRO A 61 -7.20 -2.00 9.56
C PRO A 61 -7.63 -3.47 9.50
N SER A 62 -7.16 -4.26 10.47
CA SER A 62 -7.36 -5.71 10.46
C SER A 62 -8.83 -6.11 10.33
N GLY A 63 -9.11 -7.06 9.43
CA GLY A 63 -10.49 -7.48 9.12
C GLY A 63 -11.18 -6.68 8.02
N TYR A 64 -10.53 -5.65 7.48
CA TYR A 64 -11.07 -4.81 6.43
C TYR A 64 -10.11 -4.65 5.24
N LEU A 65 -10.70 -4.43 4.08
CA LEU A 65 -10.04 -4.08 2.84
C LEU A 65 -10.48 -2.68 2.40
N PRO A 66 -9.79 -2.03 1.42
CA PRO A 66 -10.23 -0.74 0.91
C PRO A 66 -11.63 -0.85 0.28
N ARG A 67 -12.19 0.25 -0.19
CA ARG A 67 -13.39 0.20 -1.04
C ARG A 67 -12.97 0.12 -2.51
N PRO A 68 -13.57 -0.76 -3.33
CA PRO A 68 -13.31 -0.76 -4.76
C PRO A 68 -13.62 0.60 -5.40
N THR A 69 -12.75 1.05 -6.29
CA THR A 69 -12.91 2.27 -7.06
C THR A 69 -13.84 2.01 -8.23
N VAL A 70 -14.98 2.69 -8.25
CA VAL A 70 -15.95 2.64 -9.35
C VAL A 70 -16.50 4.03 -9.66
N PRO A 71 -16.91 4.29 -10.91
CA PRO A 71 -17.69 5.47 -11.27
C PRO A 71 -18.95 5.59 -10.40
N ALA A 72 -19.39 6.83 -10.18
CA ALA A 72 -20.60 7.10 -9.39
C ALA A 72 -21.84 6.36 -9.93
N ALA A 73 -21.95 6.17 -11.24
CA ALA A 73 -23.05 5.45 -11.88
C ALA A 73 -23.18 3.97 -11.46
N LEU A 74 -22.08 3.34 -11.04
CA LEU A 74 -22.09 1.95 -10.53
C LEU A 74 -22.28 1.88 -9.01
N GLN A 75 -22.24 3.03 -8.34
CA GLN A 75 -22.56 3.11 -6.92
C GLN A 75 -24.09 3.15 -6.82
N ALA A 76 -24.68 2.43 -5.86
CA ALA A 76 -26.12 2.42 -5.59
C ALA A 76 -26.73 3.79 -5.21
N ASN A 77 -25.96 4.87 -5.31
CA ASN A 77 -26.27 6.20 -4.79
C ASN A 77 -26.64 7.14 -5.93
N ASN A 78 -27.87 7.01 -6.43
CA ASN A 78 -28.56 8.07 -7.20
C ASN A 78 -29.14 9.15 -6.26
N GLU A 79 -28.44 9.47 -5.17
CA GLU A 79 -28.91 10.41 -4.15
C GLU A 79 -28.44 11.83 -4.49
N GLU A 80 -29.38 12.74 -4.76
CA GLU A 80 -29.08 14.14 -5.08
C GLU A 80 -28.54 14.92 -3.86
N ASP A 81 -28.89 14.49 -2.64
CA ASP A 81 -28.52 15.15 -1.39
C ASP A 81 -26.98 15.19 -1.16
N PRO A 82 -26.37 16.39 -1.11
CA PRO A 82 -24.95 16.56 -0.83
C PRO A 82 -24.47 15.92 0.48
N ALA A 83 -25.29 15.90 1.54
CA ALA A 83 -24.89 15.38 2.84
C ALA A 83 -24.70 13.86 2.80
N LYS A 84 -25.67 13.13 2.23
CA LYS A 84 -25.59 11.69 2.02
C LYS A 84 -24.47 11.29 1.06
N ARG A 85 -24.20 12.10 0.01
CA ARG A 85 -23.04 11.88 -0.87
C ARG A 85 -21.71 12.00 -0.14
N LYS A 86 -21.58 12.96 0.80
CA LYS A 86 -20.38 13.11 1.63
C LYS A 86 -20.21 11.92 2.58
N GLU A 87 -21.29 11.48 3.20
CA GLU A 87 -21.29 10.29 4.06
C GLU A 87 -20.87 9.04 3.30
N ALA A 88 -21.45 8.81 2.11
CA ALA A 88 -21.08 7.70 1.24
C ALA A 88 -19.61 7.72 0.82
N LYS A 89 -19.01 8.90 0.63
CA LYS A 89 -17.55 9.03 0.37
C LYS A 89 -16.69 8.70 1.60
N GLY A 90 -17.25 8.85 2.79
CA GLY A 90 -16.60 8.48 4.06
C GLY A 90 -16.56 6.97 4.31
N LYS A 91 -17.38 6.18 3.60
CA LYS A 91 -17.39 4.72 3.63
C LYS A 91 -16.27 4.18 2.74
N ARG A 92 -15.16 3.78 3.36
CA ARG A 92 -13.88 3.46 2.70
C ARG A 92 -13.42 2.03 2.91
N TRP A 93 -14.11 1.26 3.74
CA TRP A 93 -13.66 -0.06 4.17
C TRP A 93 -14.69 -1.13 3.86
N ILE A 94 -14.23 -2.30 3.43
CA ILE A 94 -15.04 -3.48 3.15
C ILE A 94 -14.67 -4.58 4.14
N PRO A 95 -15.62 -5.08 4.95
CA PRO A 95 -15.35 -6.21 5.84
C PRO A 95 -14.96 -7.48 5.07
N HIS A 96 -14.00 -8.25 5.57
CA HIS A 96 -13.54 -9.50 4.91
C HIS A 96 -14.66 -10.48 4.57
N HIS A 97 -15.68 -10.60 5.43
CA HIS A 97 -16.78 -11.54 5.21
C HIS A 97 -17.72 -11.12 4.05
N GLN A 98 -17.60 -9.89 3.55
CA GLN A 98 -18.44 -9.38 2.45
C GLN A 98 -17.81 -9.60 1.07
N ILE A 99 -16.54 -10.00 0.97
CA ILE A 99 -15.82 -10.13 -0.32
C ILE A 99 -16.46 -11.15 -1.29
N VAL A 100 -17.26 -12.07 -0.75
CA VAL A 100 -17.99 -13.08 -1.54
C VAL A 100 -19.12 -12.46 -2.35
N GLN A 101 -19.57 -11.27 -1.98
CA GLN A 101 -20.67 -10.57 -2.65
C GLN A 101 -20.24 -10.02 -4.01
N PRO A 102 -21.18 -9.89 -4.96
CA PRO A 102 -20.91 -9.19 -6.21
C PRO A 102 -20.73 -7.68 -5.98
N LEU A 103 -20.11 -6.98 -6.93
CA LEU A 103 -19.58 -5.63 -6.78
C LEU A 103 -20.61 -4.63 -6.25
N HIS A 104 -21.85 -4.65 -6.74
CA HIS A 104 -22.88 -3.73 -6.27
C HIS A 104 -23.21 -3.91 -4.78
N GLN A 105 -23.39 -5.16 -4.34
CA GLN A 105 -23.66 -5.48 -2.94
C GLN A 105 -22.42 -5.24 -2.05
N LEU A 106 -21.23 -5.56 -2.58
CA LEU A 106 -19.96 -5.28 -1.93
C LEU A 106 -19.84 -3.78 -1.61
N LEU A 107 -20.12 -2.90 -2.57
CA LEU A 107 -20.08 -1.45 -2.38
C LEU A 107 -21.12 -0.98 -1.34
N GLY A 108 -22.29 -1.61 -1.29
CA GLY A 108 -23.33 -1.33 -0.28
C GLY A 108 -22.92 -1.72 1.14
N SER A 109 -22.00 -2.69 1.28
CA SER A 109 -21.47 -3.14 2.58
C SER A 109 -20.33 -2.28 3.13
N ALA A 110 -19.93 -1.23 2.41
CA ALA A 110 -18.84 -0.36 2.82
C ALA A 110 -19.16 0.39 4.13
N VAL A 111 -18.17 0.44 5.02
CA VAL A 111 -18.24 1.10 6.32
C VAL A 111 -17.22 2.24 6.42
N SER A 112 -17.50 3.18 7.32
CA SER A 112 -16.68 4.37 7.58
C SER A 112 -15.57 4.09 8.59
N ASP A 113 -14.62 5.02 8.72
CA ASP A 113 -13.59 4.95 9.76
C ASP A 113 -14.18 4.85 11.17
N LYS A 114 -15.29 5.53 11.44
CA LYS A 114 -15.93 5.49 12.75
C LYS A 114 -16.42 4.10 13.11
N GLU A 115 -16.88 3.33 12.12
CA GLU A 115 -17.35 1.96 12.32
C GLU A 115 -16.20 0.97 12.46
N VAL A 116 -15.08 1.21 11.75
CA VAL A 116 -13.89 0.35 11.79
C VAL A 116 -13.08 0.55 13.06
N TYR A 117 -12.80 1.81 13.40
CA TYR A 117 -11.91 2.17 14.48
C TYR A 117 -12.66 2.52 15.77
N GLY A 118 -13.92 2.93 15.67
CA GLY A 118 -14.71 3.53 16.76
C GLY A 118 -14.80 5.06 16.62
N GLU A 119 -15.88 5.66 17.16
CA GLU A 119 -16.15 7.10 16.99
C GLU A 119 -15.05 8.02 17.50
N GLN A 120 -14.43 7.68 18.64
CA GLN A 120 -13.35 8.45 19.27
C GLN A 120 -11.94 7.94 18.91
N SER A 121 -11.90 6.96 18.02
CA SER A 121 -10.73 6.12 17.78
C SER A 121 -10.27 6.13 16.32
N SER A 122 -10.99 6.88 15.48
CA SER A 122 -10.62 7.12 14.09
C SER A 122 -9.22 7.73 13.98
N PRO A 123 -8.41 7.35 12.97
CA PRO A 123 -7.07 7.88 12.79
C PRO A 123 -7.08 9.40 12.61
N ILE A 124 -6.19 10.09 13.31
CA ILE A 124 -6.09 11.55 13.29
C ILE A 124 -4.87 11.95 12.48
N GLN A 125 -5.09 12.72 11.42
CA GLN A 125 -4.00 13.43 10.75
C GLN A 125 -3.71 14.73 11.50
N ALA A 126 -2.57 14.77 12.19
CA ALA A 126 -2.13 15.95 12.91
C ALA A 126 -0.91 16.59 12.22
N VAL A 127 -0.77 17.90 12.36
CA VAL A 127 0.36 18.65 11.86
C VAL A 127 1.36 18.85 12.99
N ALA A 128 2.56 18.31 12.82
CA ALA A 128 3.70 18.55 13.72
C ALA A 128 4.50 19.76 13.23
N PHE A 129 4.85 20.65 14.15
CA PHE A 129 5.69 21.81 13.90
C PHE A 129 7.14 21.47 14.27
N HIS A 130 8.05 21.71 13.34
CA HIS A 130 9.48 21.48 13.50
C HIS A 130 10.25 22.79 13.37
N ASN A 131 11.21 22.98 14.27
CA ASN A 131 12.10 24.13 14.28
C ASN A 131 13.53 23.65 14.11
N THR A 132 14.25 24.25 13.17
CA THR A 132 15.70 24.07 13.04
C THR A 132 16.38 25.28 13.67
N LEU A 133 17.12 25.09 14.76
CA LEU A 133 17.85 26.16 15.44
C LEU A 133 19.26 26.31 14.86
N ASN A 134 19.62 27.54 14.50
CA ASN A 134 21.00 27.87 14.18
C ASN A 134 21.83 27.84 15.47
N ARG A 135 22.86 27.00 15.53
CA ARG A 135 23.69 26.83 16.74
C ARG A 135 24.51 28.07 17.11
N LEU A 136 24.77 28.97 16.18
CA LEU A 136 25.51 30.22 16.44
C LEU A 136 24.59 31.29 17.04
N THR A 137 23.33 31.38 16.59
CA THR A 137 22.40 32.43 17.04
C THR A 137 21.41 31.95 18.10
N GLY A 138 21.22 30.64 18.25
CA GLY A 138 20.20 30.05 19.12
C GLY A 138 18.76 30.26 18.62
N THR A 139 18.57 30.71 17.37
CA THR A 139 17.25 31.10 16.83
C THR A 139 16.90 30.34 15.56
N THR A 140 15.60 30.28 15.24
CA THR A 140 15.12 29.96 13.89
C THR A 140 15.32 31.14 12.95
N GLY A 141 15.12 30.94 11.64
CA GLY A 141 15.34 31.97 10.63
C GLY A 141 14.67 31.67 9.30
N ALA A 142 15.34 32.00 8.20
CA ALA A 142 14.90 31.67 6.84
C ALA A 142 15.70 30.49 6.27
N GLY A 143 15.25 29.93 5.13
CA GLY A 143 15.93 28.81 4.49
C GLY A 143 15.86 27.54 5.34
N GLU A 144 17.01 26.89 5.58
CA GLU A 144 17.10 25.65 6.38
C GLU A 144 16.70 25.82 7.86
N PHE A 145 16.77 27.06 8.38
CA PHE A 145 16.37 27.41 9.74
C PHE A 145 14.90 27.84 9.86
N ALA A 146 14.15 27.82 8.74
CA ALA A 146 12.73 28.15 8.75
C ALA A 146 11.92 27.05 9.44
N PRO A 147 11.00 27.41 10.35
CA PRO A 147 10.01 26.48 10.87
C PRO A 147 9.26 25.83 9.71
N TYR A 148 9.06 24.52 9.79
CA TYR A 148 8.32 23.77 8.80
C TYR A 148 7.35 22.81 9.47
N THR A 149 6.35 22.39 8.71
CA THR A 149 5.32 21.48 9.20
C THR A 149 5.38 20.16 8.47
N GLN A 150 4.99 19.12 9.19
CA GLN A 150 4.92 17.77 8.66
C GLN A 150 3.68 17.07 9.20
N SER A 151 2.96 16.34 8.34
CA SER A 151 1.81 15.56 8.78
C SER A 151 2.24 14.27 9.46
N GLN A 152 1.47 13.82 10.44
CA GLN A 152 1.63 12.53 11.09
C GLN A 152 0.24 11.90 11.25
N ILE A 153 0.17 10.58 11.19
CA ILE A 153 -1.07 9.83 11.35
C ILE A 153 -1.02 9.13 12.70
N PHE A 154 -1.89 9.54 13.60
CA PHE A 154 -2.05 8.95 14.92
C PHE A 154 -3.16 7.92 14.87
N TYR A 155 -2.86 6.73 15.37
CA TYR A 155 -3.82 5.66 15.59
C TYR A 155 -4.02 5.49 17.10
N GLN A 156 -5.09 4.78 17.48
CA GLN A 156 -5.22 4.35 18.87
C GLN A 156 -4.08 3.40 19.27
N PRO A 157 -3.73 3.34 20.57
CA PRO A 157 -2.78 2.36 21.07
C PRO A 157 -3.13 0.96 20.61
N ASP A 158 -2.10 0.19 20.24
CA ASP A 158 -2.23 -1.20 19.82
C ASP A 158 -3.09 -1.43 18.57
N GLN A 159 -3.24 -0.42 17.69
CA GLN A 159 -3.94 -0.60 16.42
C GLN A 159 -3.31 -1.71 15.57
N HIS A 160 -4.13 -2.69 15.18
CA HIS A 160 -3.75 -3.75 14.25
C HIS A 160 -4.00 -3.38 12.79
N MET A 161 -3.04 -3.72 11.94
CA MET A 161 -3.09 -3.53 10.49
C MET A 161 -2.75 -4.84 9.78
N ASP A 162 -3.54 -5.20 8.78
CA ASP A 162 -3.27 -6.31 7.87
C ASP A 162 -2.51 -5.78 6.63
N VAL A 163 -1.41 -6.45 6.28
CA VAL A 163 -0.69 -6.29 5.02
C VAL A 163 -0.67 -7.63 4.30
N TRP A 164 -0.97 -7.61 3.01
CA TRP A 164 -1.02 -8.80 2.16
C TRP A 164 0.22 -8.90 1.28
N CYS A 165 0.88 -10.05 1.32
CA CYS A 165 2.13 -10.30 0.62
C CYS A 165 1.97 -11.49 -0.31
N ALA A 166 2.01 -11.29 -1.63
CA ALA A 166 2.23 -12.39 -2.55
C ALA A 166 3.72 -12.68 -2.57
N LEU A 167 4.15 -13.81 -2.02
CA LEU A 167 5.55 -14.19 -1.83
C LEU A 167 5.92 -15.41 -2.68
N ASP A 168 7.08 -15.37 -3.32
CA ASP A 168 7.72 -16.54 -3.89
C ASP A 168 8.56 -17.25 -2.82
N GLU A 169 7.98 -18.27 -2.18
CA GLU A 169 8.60 -18.97 -1.05
C GLU A 169 9.85 -19.78 -1.44
N ASP A 170 10.02 -20.11 -2.72
CA ASP A 170 11.21 -20.78 -3.22
C ASP A 170 12.43 -19.83 -3.25
N ARG A 171 12.19 -18.53 -3.46
CA ARG A 171 13.23 -17.50 -3.48
C ARG A 171 13.54 -16.93 -2.10
N LEU A 172 12.50 -16.76 -1.28
CA LEU A 172 12.60 -16.26 0.09
C LEU A 172 11.60 -16.95 1.02
N PRO A 173 12.06 -17.69 2.05
CA PRO A 173 11.16 -18.34 3.00
C PRO A 173 10.31 -17.34 3.79
N ARG A 174 9.06 -17.70 4.10
CA ARG A 174 8.14 -16.86 4.91
C ARG A 174 8.72 -16.42 6.25
N ALA A 175 9.54 -17.27 6.89
CA ALA A 175 10.17 -16.94 8.17
C ALA A 175 11.17 -15.78 8.04
N ILE A 176 11.83 -15.66 6.88
CA ILE A 176 12.72 -14.53 6.60
C ILE A 176 11.91 -13.27 6.30
N LEU A 177 10.78 -13.37 5.61
CA LEU A 177 9.86 -12.23 5.45
C LEU A 177 9.41 -11.67 6.80
N PHE A 178 9.07 -12.54 7.77
CA PHE A 178 8.74 -12.13 9.13
C PHE A 178 9.88 -11.33 9.78
N GLN A 179 11.11 -11.84 9.73
CA GLN A 179 12.29 -11.17 10.29
C GLN A 179 12.59 -9.81 9.62
N LEU A 180 12.41 -9.71 8.31
CA LEU A 180 12.59 -8.45 7.58
C LEU A 180 11.55 -7.42 7.98
N LEU A 181 10.29 -7.83 8.17
CA LEU A 181 9.24 -6.94 8.66
C LEU A 181 9.50 -6.51 10.11
N GLU A 182 9.97 -7.41 10.97
CA GLU A 182 10.37 -7.07 12.35
C GLU A 182 11.52 -6.06 12.36
N TYR A 183 12.52 -6.25 11.50
CA TYR A 183 13.62 -5.29 11.37
C TYR A 183 13.10 -3.90 10.98
N ILE A 184 12.19 -3.81 10.00
CA ILE A 184 11.56 -2.54 9.61
C ILE A 184 10.74 -1.95 10.75
N GLY A 185 9.95 -2.75 11.46
CA GLY A 185 9.14 -2.30 12.59
C GLY A 185 9.99 -1.76 13.74
N ASN A 186 11.13 -2.39 14.01
CA ASN A 186 12.10 -1.95 15.02
C ASN A 186 12.88 -0.71 14.58
N ALA A 187 13.27 -0.61 13.31
CA ALA A 187 13.98 0.55 12.76
C ALA A 187 13.07 1.77 12.59
N GLY A 188 11.81 1.55 12.20
CA GLY A 188 10.80 2.55 11.88
C GLY A 188 10.48 2.58 10.37
N TYR A 189 9.19 2.49 10.05
CA TYR A 189 8.69 2.55 8.68
C TYR A 189 8.52 3.98 8.16
N GLY A 190 8.91 4.19 6.90
CA GLY A 190 8.68 5.43 6.17
C GLY A 190 9.46 6.64 6.72
N ARG A 191 8.87 7.83 6.53
CA ARG A 191 9.47 9.10 6.92
C ARG A 191 9.58 9.24 8.45
N ASP A 192 10.68 9.85 8.89
CA ASP A 192 10.95 10.23 10.29
C ASP A 192 11.09 9.05 11.26
N ALA A 193 11.48 7.89 10.72
CA ALA A 193 11.90 6.73 11.51
C ALA A 193 13.02 7.07 12.53
N SER A 194 13.93 8.00 12.18
CA SER A 194 15.04 8.44 13.03
C SER A 194 14.61 9.22 14.28
N ILE A 195 13.41 9.80 14.28
CA ILE A 195 12.83 10.48 15.46
C ILE A 195 11.71 9.65 16.10
N GLY A 196 11.63 8.36 15.78
CA GLY A 196 10.77 7.40 16.45
C GLY A 196 9.40 7.15 15.82
N LEU A 197 9.13 7.63 14.60
CA LEU A 197 7.89 7.29 13.88
C LEU A 197 7.96 5.91 13.21
N GLY A 198 6.81 5.36 12.86
CA GLY A 198 6.70 4.17 12.04
C GLY A 198 7.06 2.85 12.74
N LYS A 199 7.18 2.84 14.07
CA LYS A 199 7.41 1.63 14.87
C LYS A 199 6.18 0.74 14.92
N PHE A 200 6.37 -0.57 14.74
CA PHE A 200 5.35 -1.60 14.89
C PHE A 200 5.97 -2.95 15.27
N ALA A 201 5.17 -3.85 15.82
CA ALA A 201 5.50 -5.27 15.95
C ALA A 201 4.81 -6.10 14.86
N VAL A 202 5.44 -7.20 14.45
CA VAL A 202 4.83 -8.22 13.59
C VAL A 202 4.29 -9.32 14.49
N GLU A 203 2.98 -9.49 14.55
CA GLU A 203 2.38 -10.51 15.41
C GLU A 203 2.35 -11.87 14.69
N GLN A 204 1.99 -11.86 13.41
CA GLN A 204 1.85 -13.06 12.59
C GLN A 204 2.19 -12.79 11.14
N VAL A 205 2.72 -13.81 10.46
CA VAL A 205 2.78 -13.92 8.99
C VAL A 205 2.25 -15.31 8.63
N GLU A 206 1.04 -15.36 8.11
CA GLU A 206 0.31 -16.60 7.88
C GLU A 206 -0.24 -16.69 6.44
N GLU A 207 -0.64 -17.88 6.00
CA GLU A 207 -1.26 -18.04 4.69
C GLU A 207 -2.66 -17.40 4.66
N ALA A 208 -2.92 -16.63 3.61
CA ALA A 208 -4.17 -15.91 3.44
C ALA A 208 -5.35 -16.87 3.23
N ALA A 209 -6.37 -16.79 4.10
CA ALA A 209 -7.64 -17.47 3.86
C ALA A 209 -8.51 -16.75 2.81
N LEU A 210 -8.36 -15.42 2.64
CA LEU A 210 -9.21 -14.58 1.77
C LEU A 210 -9.40 -15.14 0.34
N PRO A 211 -8.36 -15.63 -0.38
CA PRO A 211 -8.55 -16.18 -1.72
C PRO A 211 -9.51 -17.38 -1.79
N LYS A 212 -9.78 -18.06 -0.68
CA LYS A 212 -10.74 -19.17 -0.59
C LYS A 212 -12.19 -18.69 -0.46
N HIS A 213 -12.37 -17.41 -0.13
CA HIS A 213 -13.67 -16.80 0.16
C HIS A 213 -14.13 -15.80 -0.92
N VAL A 214 -13.38 -15.67 -2.03
CA VAL A 214 -13.77 -14.83 -3.17
C VAL A 214 -14.95 -15.45 -3.92
N HIS A 215 -15.69 -14.59 -4.64
CA HIS A 215 -16.82 -15.04 -5.44
C HIS A 215 -16.38 -16.06 -6.51
N PRO A 216 -17.06 -17.22 -6.67
CA PRO A 216 -16.63 -18.29 -7.60
C PRO A 216 -16.59 -17.84 -9.07
N ASN A 217 -17.53 -16.98 -9.47
CA ASN A 217 -17.58 -16.38 -10.81
C ASN A 217 -16.84 -15.01 -10.90
N ALA A 218 -15.76 -14.82 -10.14
CA ALA A 218 -14.97 -13.60 -10.22
C ALA A 218 -14.49 -13.35 -11.66
N ASN A 219 -14.71 -12.12 -12.14
CA ASN A 219 -14.45 -11.73 -13.52
C ASN A 219 -13.67 -10.42 -13.65
N VAL A 220 -13.27 -9.81 -12.53
CA VAL A 220 -12.40 -8.65 -12.47
C VAL A 220 -11.43 -8.78 -11.29
N TYR A 221 -10.28 -8.14 -11.39
CA TYR A 221 -9.29 -8.04 -10.33
C TYR A 221 -9.49 -6.76 -9.52
N TRP A 222 -9.36 -6.88 -8.21
CA TRP A 222 -9.42 -5.79 -7.26
C TRP A 222 -8.08 -5.63 -6.55
N THR A 223 -7.44 -4.49 -6.77
CA THR A 223 -6.06 -4.22 -6.31
C THR A 223 -5.98 -3.78 -4.86
N LEU A 224 -4.98 -4.31 -4.15
CA LEU A 224 -4.70 -4.00 -2.75
C LEU A 224 -3.46 -3.08 -2.57
N ALA A 225 -2.87 -2.59 -3.66
CA ALA A 225 -1.80 -1.59 -3.65
C ALA A 225 -1.88 -0.75 -4.93
N PRO A 226 -1.15 0.37 -5.02
CA PRO A 226 -0.99 1.07 -6.28
C PRO A 226 -0.29 0.17 -7.29
N CYS A 227 -0.72 0.23 -8.56
CA CYS A 227 -0.12 -0.59 -9.61
C CYS A 227 0.10 0.19 -10.90
N ALA A 228 0.98 -0.34 -11.73
CA ALA A 228 1.29 0.12 -13.07
C ALA A 228 0.73 -0.91 -14.07
N PRO A 229 -0.51 -0.73 -14.59
CA PRO A 229 -1.24 -1.77 -15.32
C PRO A 229 -0.90 -1.86 -16.83
N GLN A 230 0.07 -1.08 -17.31
CA GLN A 230 0.40 -1.01 -18.73
C GLN A 230 0.84 -2.36 -19.30
N GLY A 231 0.29 -2.76 -20.46
CA GLY A 231 0.67 -4.01 -21.13
C GLY A 231 0.13 -5.29 -20.50
N ASN A 232 -0.77 -5.22 -19.50
CA ASN A 232 -1.39 -6.38 -18.85
C ASN A 232 -2.74 -6.83 -19.46
N ASP A 233 -3.07 -6.40 -20.70
CA ASP A 233 -4.29 -6.77 -21.44
C ASP A 233 -5.62 -6.64 -20.65
N PHE A 234 -5.94 -5.41 -20.25
CA PHE A 234 -7.21 -5.08 -19.58
C PHE A 234 -8.20 -4.35 -20.50
N ASP A 235 -9.48 -4.66 -20.36
CA ASP A 235 -10.58 -3.94 -21.00
C ASP A 235 -10.77 -2.59 -20.30
N ALA A 236 -10.40 -1.51 -21.00
CA ALA A 236 -10.49 -0.15 -20.48
C ALA A 236 -11.92 0.31 -20.18
N ALA A 237 -12.94 -0.21 -20.89
CA ALA A 237 -14.34 0.16 -20.66
C ALA A 237 -14.90 -0.43 -19.35
N ARG A 238 -14.27 -1.51 -18.87
CA ARG A 238 -14.66 -2.29 -17.69
C ARG A 238 -13.62 -2.24 -16.57
N SER A 239 -12.64 -1.35 -16.68
CA SER A 239 -11.60 -1.14 -15.68
C SER A 239 -11.73 0.27 -15.11
N TYR A 240 -11.57 0.40 -13.79
CA TYR A 240 -11.82 1.63 -13.06
C TYR A 240 -10.73 1.89 -12.04
N TRP A 241 -10.13 3.08 -12.09
CA TRP A 241 -9.06 3.45 -11.17
C TRP A 241 -9.06 4.96 -10.91
N GLN A 242 -8.40 5.34 -9.82
CA GLN A 242 -7.97 6.72 -9.60
C GLN A 242 -6.48 6.83 -9.93
N VAL A 243 -6.05 7.99 -10.41
CA VAL A 243 -4.64 8.24 -10.68
C VAL A 243 -3.95 8.63 -9.38
N LEU A 244 -2.82 8.00 -9.11
CA LEU A 244 -1.91 8.34 -8.02
C LEU A 244 -0.56 8.75 -8.62
N THR A 245 -0.07 9.93 -8.24
CA THR A 245 1.31 10.33 -8.52
C THR A 245 2.18 10.07 -7.30
N ARG A 246 3.18 9.19 -7.43
CA ARG A 246 4.13 8.90 -6.36
C ARG A 246 5.40 9.72 -6.53
N PHE A 247 5.69 10.56 -5.53
CA PHE A 247 6.95 11.29 -5.41
C PHE A 247 7.86 10.56 -4.43
N GLY A 248 8.82 9.82 -4.96
CA GLY A 248 9.77 9.07 -4.13
C GLY A 248 10.96 9.92 -3.69
N ARG A 249 11.46 9.65 -2.50
CA ARG A 249 12.79 10.08 -2.04
C ARG A 249 13.56 8.83 -1.63
N HIS A 250 14.87 8.82 -1.87
CA HIS A 250 15.75 7.76 -1.37
C HIS A 250 15.90 7.81 0.14
N GLY A 251 16.10 6.64 0.75
CA GLY A 251 16.48 6.48 2.16
C GLY A 251 18.00 6.37 2.36
N GLY A 252 18.44 6.32 3.61
CA GLY A 252 19.84 6.10 4.00
C GLY A 252 20.80 7.14 3.42
N THR A 253 22.00 6.70 3.01
CA THR A 253 23.07 7.57 2.50
C THR A 253 22.64 8.40 1.27
N LEU A 254 21.79 7.84 0.41
CA LEU A 254 21.29 8.54 -0.78
C LEU A 254 20.32 9.68 -0.44
N ALA A 255 19.70 9.66 0.73
CA ALA A 255 18.86 10.76 1.21
C ALA A 255 19.64 12.05 1.47
N LEU A 256 20.97 11.93 1.65
CA LEU A 256 21.93 13.01 1.87
C LEU A 256 22.70 13.41 0.60
N SER A 257 22.42 12.75 -0.53
CA SER A 257 23.07 13.05 -1.81
C SER A 257 22.57 14.36 -2.42
N ALA A 258 23.28 14.86 -3.44
CA ALA A 258 22.89 16.07 -4.16
C ALA A 258 21.53 15.97 -4.87
N ASN A 259 21.09 14.75 -5.20
CA ASN A 259 19.79 14.50 -5.82
C ASN A 259 19.07 13.31 -5.14
N PRO A 260 18.43 13.53 -3.99
CA PRO A 260 17.82 12.46 -3.21
C PRO A 260 16.45 12.03 -3.76
N PHE A 261 15.95 12.69 -4.81
CA PHE A 261 14.60 12.47 -5.32
C PHE A 261 14.58 11.40 -6.43
N LYS A 262 13.53 10.58 -6.40
CA LYS A 262 13.18 9.64 -7.46
C LYS A 262 12.30 10.35 -8.50
N GLN A 263 12.25 9.78 -9.71
CA GLN A 263 11.35 10.27 -10.74
C GLN A 263 9.89 10.08 -10.29
N PRO A 264 8.99 11.05 -10.54
CA PRO A 264 7.58 10.89 -10.27
C PRO A 264 6.99 9.73 -11.08
N LEU A 265 6.18 8.88 -10.44
CA LEU A 265 5.52 7.75 -11.10
C LEU A 265 4.01 7.97 -11.14
N LEU A 266 3.40 7.68 -12.28
CA LEU A 266 1.95 7.64 -12.44
C LEU A 266 1.46 6.20 -12.29
N LEU A 267 0.60 5.97 -11.31
CA LEU A 267 0.07 4.66 -10.95
C LEU A 267 -1.46 4.71 -10.90
N ALA A 268 -2.10 3.56 -11.07
CA ALA A 268 -3.45 3.36 -10.60
C ALA A 268 -3.42 3.21 -9.07
N ALA A 269 -4.25 3.95 -8.35
CA ALA A 269 -4.33 3.90 -6.91
C ALA A 269 -4.91 2.57 -6.40
N THR A 270 -4.62 2.26 -5.13
CA THR A 270 -5.19 1.13 -4.41
C THR A 270 -6.72 1.10 -4.49
N GLY A 271 -7.27 -0.10 -4.62
CA GLY A 271 -8.70 -0.33 -4.79
C GLY A 271 -9.17 -0.23 -6.25
N ALA A 272 -8.27 -0.05 -7.22
CA ALA A 272 -8.60 -0.11 -8.63
C ALA A 272 -9.17 -1.49 -9.03
N ILE A 273 -10.08 -1.48 -10.01
CA ILE A 273 -10.71 -2.64 -10.63
C ILE A 273 -10.18 -2.80 -12.05
N PHE A 274 -9.73 -4.00 -12.42
CA PHE A 274 -9.28 -4.31 -13.77
C PHE A 274 -9.98 -5.54 -14.33
N ALA A 275 -10.63 -5.39 -15.47
CA ALA A 275 -11.27 -6.48 -16.19
C ALA A 275 -10.28 -7.06 -17.22
N PRO A 276 -9.83 -8.32 -17.10
CA PRO A 276 -8.99 -8.94 -18.12
C PRO A 276 -9.78 -9.17 -19.42
N THR A 277 -9.12 -9.00 -20.56
CA THR A 277 -9.71 -9.27 -21.89
C THR A 277 -9.81 -10.76 -22.20
N ASN A 278 -8.88 -11.56 -21.66
CA ASN A 278 -8.83 -13.02 -21.79
C ASN A 278 -9.19 -13.71 -20.46
N ASN A 279 -9.42 -15.02 -20.52
CA ASN A 279 -9.92 -15.83 -19.39
C ASN A 279 -9.18 -15.51 -18.08
N THR A 280 -9.94 -15.32 -17.00
CA THR A 280 -9.48 -14.98 -15.64
C THR A 280 -8.68 -16.12 -15.04
N ALA A 281 -7.40 -16.25 -15.41
CA ALA A 281 -6.49 -17.08 -14.63
C ALA A 281 -6.45 -16.53 -13.20
N GLN A 282 -6.57 -17.40 -12.19
CA GLN A 282 -6.41 -16.99 -10.80
C GLN A 282 -4.97 -16.54 -10.56
N THR A 283 -4.69 -15.25 -10.79
CA THR A 283 -3.43 -14.63 -10.39
C THR A 283 -3.52 -14.12 -8.95
N ARG A 284 -2.37 -13.97 -8.30
CA ARG A 284 -2.25 -13.36 -6.96
C ARG A 284 -1.87 -11.89 -7.03
N PHE A 285 -1.39 -11.42 -8.17
CA PHE A 285 -1.01 -10.02 -8.38
C PHE A 285 -1.19 -9.62 -9.85
N ILE A 286 -1.21 -8.31 -10.10
CA ILE A 286 -1.17 -7.71 -11.44
C ILE A 286 -0.17 -6.55 -11.46
N GLY A 287 0.05 -5.96 -12.64
CA GLY A 287 0.88 -4.77 -12.83
C GLY A 287 2.30 -5.13 -13.28
N ASN A 288 3.24 -4.20 -13.07
CA ASN A 288 4.61 -4.31 -13.58
C ASN A 288 5.67 -3.84 -12.57
N GLY A 289 6.84 -4.47 -12.65
CA GLY A 289 8.04 -4.00 -11.97
C GLY A 289 8.62 -2.82 -12.75
N LEU A 290 8.86 -1.70 -12.06
CA LEU A 290 9.35 -0.48 -12.70
C LEU A 290 10.85 -0.31 -12.43
N THR A 291 11.58 0.14 -13.44
CA THR A 291 13.01 0.51 -13.37
C THR A 291 13.23 1.94 -13.84
N LYS A 292 14.49 2.41 -13.81
CA LYS A 292 14.89 3.77 -14.18
C LYS A 292 14.19 4.85 -13.36
N VAL A 293 13.73 4.49 -12.16
CA VAL A 293 13.02 5.39 -11.24
C VAL A 293 13.95 6.36 -10.52
N SER A 294 15.27 6.24 -10.70
CA SER A 294 16.24 7.19 -10.17
C SER A 294 17.42 7.37 -11.11
N LEU A 295 17.89 8.62 -11.19
CA LEU A 295 19.14 8.97 -11.88
C LEU A 295 20.38 8.61 -11.04
N MET A 296 20.27 8.62 -9.71
CA MET A 296 21.39 8.38 -8.80
C MET A 296 21.62 6.89 -8.50
N GLN A 297 20.56 6.09 -8.54
CA GLN A 297 20.62 4.65 -8.32
C GLN A 297 19.97 3.95 -9.51
N THR A 298 20.78 3.62 -10.51
CA THR A 298 20.32 3.05 -11.79
C THR A 298 19.67 1.67 -11.63
N ALA A 299 20.12 0.90 -10.64
CA ALA A 299 19.53 -0.39 -10.26
C ALA A 299 18.24 -0.26 -9.41
N ALA A 300 17.79 0.96 -9.08
CA ALA A 300 16.59 1.13 -8.29
C ALA A 300 15.36 0.61 -9.03
N VAL A 301 14.59 -0.22 -8.33
CA VAL A 301 13.28 -0.70 -8.77
C VAL A 301 12.17 -0.03 -7.96
N HIS A 302 10.96 -0.06 -8.50
CA HIS A 302 9.74 0.32 -7.78
C HIS A 302 8.65 -0.73 -8.02
N GLN A 303 7.84 -0.98 -6.99
CA GLN A 303 6.69 -1.86 -7.10
C GLN A 303 5.54 -1.14 -7.81
N GLY A 304 5.37 -1.43 -9.10
CA GLY A 304 4.11 -1.21 -9.81
C GLY A 304 3.25 -2.47 -9.88
N TYR A 305 3.57 -3.49 -9.06
CA TYR A 305 2.72 -4.66 -8.84
C TYR A 305 1.77 -4.41 -7.67
N ALA A 306 0.59 -5.02 -7.71
CA ALA A 306 -0.34 -5.04 -6.58
C ALA A 306 -0.88 -6.45 -6.36
N PRO A 307 -0.98 -6.93 -5.10
CA PRO A 307 -1.76 -8.12 -4.81
C PRO A 307 -3.22 -7.87 -5.21
N VAL A 308 -3.89 -8.91 -5.69
CA VAL A 308 -5.29 -8.81 -6.12
C VAL A 308 -6.18 -9.87 -5.51
N LEU A 309 -7.44 -9.50 -5.34
CA LEU A 309 -8.54 -10.44 -5.13
C LEU A 309 -9.46 -10.43 -6.35
N GLY A 310 -10.00 -11.59 -6.70
CA GLY A 310 -11.06 -11.67 -7.71
C GLY A 310 -12.39 -11.23 -7.10
N ILE A 311 -13.13 -10.38 -7.80
CA ILE A 311 -14.52 -10.06 -7.45
C ILE A 311 -15.43 -10.24 -8.66
N ARG A 312 -16.72 -10.42 -8.41
CA ARG A 312 -17.74 -10.50 -9.47
C ARG A 312 -18.30 -9.12 -9.74
N MET A 313 -18.00 -8.57 -10.90
CA MET A 313 -18.69 -7.41 -11.46
C MET A 313 -19.84 -7.88 -12.36
N GLU A 314 -21.05 -7.44 -12.04
CA GLU A 314 -22.26 -7.68 -12.81
C GLU A 314 -22.14 -7.08 -14.22
N ALA A 315 -22.92 -7.60 -15.17
CA ALA A 315 -23.02 -6.97 -16.48
C ALA A 315 -23.76 -5.64 -16.32
N SER A 316 -23.25 -4.58 -16.93
CA SER A 316 -23.95 -3.31 -17.04
C SER A 316 -25.30 -3.54 -17.73
N VAL A 317 -26.40 -3.16 -17.09
CA VAL A 317 -27.75 -3.16 -17.70
C VAL A 317 -27.86 -2.02 -18.70
#